data_AF-A0A852Q420-F1
#
_entry.id   AF-A0A852Q420-F1
#
_cell.length_a   1.000
_cell.length_b   1.000
_cell.length_c   1.000
_cell.angle_alpha   90.00
_cell.angle_beta   90.00
_cell.angle_gamma   90.00
#
_symmetry.space_group_name_H-M   'P 1'
#
loop_
_entity.id
_entity.type
_entity.pdbx_description
1 polymer ?
#
loop_
_entity_poly.entity_id
_entity_poly.type
_entity_poly.pdbx_seq_one_letter_code
_entity_poly.pdbx_strand_id
1 'polypeptide(L)' 'MTNLQNFKKQLNSVEPIECDLKVGDRVIYKNDFGIKFGPFEVIGFEKKEDISGGRFVYLNKDSYWFPVKAEQLTKQ' A
#
# COMPACT_ATOMS: atom_id res chain seq x y z
N MET A 1 -16.07 -14.69 4.22
CA MET A 1 -15.06 -13.91 3.47
C MET A 1 -14.65 -12.73 4.34
N THR A 2 -13.35 -12.50 4.60
CA THR A 2 -12.89 -11.47 5.55
C THR A 2 -12.98 -10.07 4.93
N ASN A 3 -13.06 -9.02 5.77
CA ASN A 3 -13.13 -7.62 5.31
C ASN A 3 -11.98 -7.24 4.36
N LEU A 4 -10.76 -7.74 4.63
CA LEU A 4 -9.59 -7.53 3.77
C LEU A 4 -9.78 -8.10 2.36
N GLN A 5 -10.36 -9.30 2.23
CA GLN A 5 -10.54 -9.93 0.91
C GLN A 5 -11.59 -9.19 0.06
N ASN A 6 -12.62 -8.63 0.69
CA ASN A 6 -13.59 -7.78 0.00
C ASN A 6 -12.97 -6.42 -0.38
N PHE A 7 -12.10 -5.87 0.47
CA PHE A 7 -11.40 -4.63 0.20
C PHE A 7 -10.44 -4.75 -0.99
N LYS A 8 -9.64 -5.83 -1.07
CA LYS A 8 -8.71 -6.07 -2.18
C LYS A 8 -9.38 -6.00 -3.56
N LYS A 9 -10.65 -6.41 -3.67
CA LYS A 9 -11.43 -6.38 -4.93
C LYS A 9 -11.77 -4.97 -5.43
N GLN A 10 -11.63 -3.96 -4.58
CA GLN A 10 -11.96 -2.56 -4.89
C GLN A 10 -10.71 -1.75 -5.30
N LEU A 11 -9.52 -2.33 -5.16
CA LEU A 11 -8.25 -1.66 -5.39
C LEU A 11 -7.77 -1.82 -6.84
N ASN A 12 -6.98 -0.85 -7.30
CA ASN A 12 -6.29 -0.98 -8.57
C ASN A 12 -5.10 -1.94 -8.44
N SER A 13 -4.86 -2.72 -9.50
CA SER A 13 -3.68 -3.59 -9.60
C SER A 13 -2.45 -2.89 -10.16
N VAL A 14 -2.64 -1.71 -10.77
CA VAL A 14 -1.60 -0.88 -11.39
C VAL A 14 -1.46 0.41 -10.62
N GLU A 15 -0.23 0.85 -10.44
CA GLU A 15 0.13 2.08 -9.78
C GLU A 15 -0.43 3.32 -10.52
N PRO A 16 -1.11 4.25 -9.84
CA PRO A 16 -1.64 5.48 -10.45
C PRO A 16 -0.54 6.53 -10.69
N ILE A 17 0.59 6.38 -10.01
CA ILE A 17 1.79 7.21 -10.06
C ILE A 17 2.96 6.24 -10.18
N GLU A 18 3.86 6.50 -11.13
CA GLU A 18 5.03 5.67 -11.37
C GLU A 18 5.83 5.47 -10.07
N CYS A 19 5.96 4.22 -9.67
CA CYS A 19 6.79 3.77 -8.57
C CYS A 19 7.23 2.32 -8.86
N ASP A 20 8.38 1.90 -8.32
CA ASP A 20 8.90 0.53 -8.53
C ASP A 20 8.19 -0.52 -7.65
N LEU A 21 6.87 -0.39 -7.48
CA LEU A 21 6.04 -1.25 -6.64
C LEU A 21 4.92 -1.90 -7.46
N LYS A 22 4.60 -3.15 -7.15
CA LYS A 22 3.57 -3.97 -7.79
C LYS A 22 2.80 -4.74 -6.72
N VAL A 23 1.56 -5.09 -7.03
CA VAL A 23 0.77 -5.99 -6.15
C VAL A 23 1.52 -7.31 -5.95
N GLY A 24 1.60 -7.75 -4.70
CA GLY A 24 2.35 -8.94 -4.29
C GLY A 24 3.79 -8.67 -3.84
N ASP A 25 4.32 -7.47 -4.07
CA ASP A 25 5.66 -7.11 -3.58
C ASP A 25 5.71 -7.15 -2.05
N ARG A 26 6.81 -7.71 -1.51
CA ARG A 26 7.11 -7.67 -0.08
C ARG A 26 7.90 -6.41 0.24
N VAL A 27 7.44 -5.68 1.26
CA VAL A 27 8.00 -4.39 1.64
C VAL A 27 8.17 -4.26 3.15
N ILE A 28 9.17 -3.47 3.54
CA ILE A 28 9.29 -2.89 4.88
C ILE A 28 8.69 -1.49 4.84
N TYR A 29 7.74 -1.23 5.73
CA TYR A 29 7.12 0.08 5.89
C TYR A 29 7.85 0.87 6.97
N LYS A 30 8.31 2.08 6.65
CA LYS A 30 8.87 3.04 7.62
C LYS A 30 7.93 4.23 7.76
N ASN A 31 7.37 4.44 8.95
CA ASN A 31 6.51 5.58 9.20
C ASN A 31 7.30 6.91 9.28
N ASP A 32 6.58 8.02 9.43
CA ASP A 32 7.18 9.36 9.51
C ASP A 32 8.06 9.57 10.76
N PHE A 33 7.94 8.69 11.77
CA PHE A 33 8.81 8.68 12.96
C PHE A 33 10.04 7.79 12.79
N GLY A 34 10.25 7.18 11.62
CA GLY A 34 11.39 6.31 11.34
C GLY A 34 11.25 4.87 11.85
N ILE A 35 10.11 4.51 12.45
CA ILE A 35 9.85 3.15 12.95
C ILE A 35 9.51 2.24 11.79
N LYS A 36 10.14 1.06 11.76
CA LYS A 36 9.97 0.06 10.70
C LYS A 36 8.99 -1.03 11.12
N PHE A 37 8.15 -1.46 10.18
CA PHE A 37 7.15 -2.51 10.35
C PHE A 37 7.18 -3.47 9.14
N GLY A 38 6.75 -4.70 9.36
CA GLY A 38 6.62 -5.71 8.31
C GLY A 38 7.43 -6.99 8.57
N PRO A 39 7.67 -7.80 7.53
CA PRO A 39 7.32 -7.53 6.13
C PRO A 39 5.81 -7.52 5.88
N PHE A 40 5.38 -6.62 4.98
CA PHE A 40 4.02 -6.56 4.47
C PHE A 40 3.99 -6.83 2.97
N GLU A 41 2.80 -7.13 2.45
CA GLU A 41 2.51 -7.31 1.03
C GLU A 41 1.77 -6.07 0.50
N VAL A 42 2.16 -5.58 -0.69
CA VAL A 42 1.36 -4.61 -1.46
C VAL A 42 0.10 -5.30 -1.96
N ILE A 43 -1.07 -4.82 -1.54
CA ILE A 43 -2.36 -5.45 -1.87
C ILE A 43 -3.15 -4.73 -2.96
N GLY A 44 -2.69 -3.56 -3.39
CA GLY A 44 -3.33 -2.75 -4.40
C GLY A 44 -2.97 -1.28 -4.28
N PHE A 45 -3.53 -0.49 -5.18
CA PHE A 45 -3.28 0.95 -5.26
C PHE A 45 -4.59 1.74 -5.28
N GLU A 46 -4.48 2.99 -4.83
CA GLU A 46 -5.58 3.96 -4.90
C GLU A 46 -5.86 4.39 -6.35
N LYS A 47 -7.08 4.87 -6.62
CA LYS A 47 -7.40 5.56 -7.87
C LYS A 47 -6.74 6.93 -7.90
N LYS A 48 -6.29 7.35 -9.08
CA LYS A 48 -5.54 8.59 -9.24
C LYS A 48 -6.30 9.82 -8.70
N GLU A 49 -7.62 9.82 -8.85
CA GLU A 49 -8.53 10.90 -8.45
C GLU A 49 -8.76 10.94 -6.93
N ASP A 50 -8.54 9.82 -6.24
CA ASP A 50 -8.82 9.64 -4.80
C ASP A 50 -7.56 9.78 -3.93
N ILE A 51 -6.39 10.03 -4.54
CA ILE A 51 -5.11 10.17 -3.82
C ILE A 51 -5.13 11.40 -2.92
N SER A 52 -4.93 11.17 -1.62
CA SER A 52 -4.81 12.23 -0.61
C SER A 52 -3.45 12.21 0.07
N GLY A 53 -2.76 13.36 0.06
CA GLY A 53 -1.45 13.53 0.71
C GLY A 53 -0.35 12.59 0.19
N GLY A 54 -0.44 12.18 -1.08
CA GLY A 54 0.53 11.31 -1.75
C GLY A 54 0.47 9.84 -1.30
N ARG A 55 -0.58 9.43 -0.57
CA ARG A 55 -0.78 8.05 -0.11
C ARG A 55 -1.61 7.30 -1.13
N PHE A 56 -1.05 6.23 -1.68
CA PHE A 56 -1.71 5.45 -2.73
C PHE A 56 -1.36 3.97 -2.73
N VAL A 57 -0.48 3.51 -1.83
CA VAL A 57 -0.09 2.09 -1.74
C VAL A 57 -0.79 1.44 -0.56
N TYR A 58 -1.58 0.40 -0.82
CA TYR A 58 -2.26 -0.37 0.21
C TYR A 58 -1.42 -1.57 0.64
N LEU A 59 -1.38 -1.84 1.95
CA LEU A 59 -0.64 -2.94 2.55
C LEU A 59 -1.57 -3.87 3.33
N ASN A 60 -1.22 -5.15 3.45
CA ASN A 60 -1.92 -6.13 4.30
C ASN A 60 -1.65 -5.97 5.81
N LYS A 61 -1.48 -4.74 6.31
CA LYS A 61 -1.33 -4.40 7.73
C LYS A 61 -2.69 -4.28 8.43
N ASP A 62 -2.71 -4.17 9.76
CA ASP A 62 -3.95 -4.02 10.55
C ASP A 62 -4.84 -2.86 10.08
N SER A 63 -4.23 -1.74 9.70
CA SER A 63 -4.89 -0.58 9.10
C SER A 63 -4.90 -0.63 7.57
N TYR A 64 -5.28 -1.77 6.97
CA TYR A 64 -5.24 -2.01 5.52
C TYR A 64 -6.08 -1.01 4.71
N TRP A 65 -7.06 -0.34 5.32
CA TRP A 65 -7.90 0.68 4.67
C TRP A 65 -7.22 2.06 4.57
N PHE A 66 -6.04 2.23 5.17
CA PHE A 66 -5.30 3.49 5.14
C PHE A 66 -3.99 3.33 4.35
N PRO A 67 -3.94 3.88 3.12
CA PRO A 67 -2.78 3.73 2.26
C PRO A 67 -1.58 4.49 2.80
N VAL A 68 -0.40 4.14 2.31
CA VAL A 68 0.87 4.79 2.64
C VAL A 68 1.51 5.38 1.38
N LYS A 69 2.56 6.18 1.56
CA LYS A 69 3.31 6.73 0.43
C LYS A 69 4.32 5.70 -0.08
N ALA A 70 4.57 5.68 -1.38
CA ALA A 70 5.60 4.79 -1.95
C ALA A 70 7.00 5.05 -1.37
N GLU A 71 7.36 6.31 -1.09
CA GLU A 71 8.65 6.70 -0.48
C GLU A 71 8.89 6.14 0.94
N GLN A 72 7.82 5.68 1.61
CA GLN A 72 7.90 5.05 2.94
C GLN A 72 8.18 3.54 2.87
N LEU A 73 8.26 2.98 1.65
CA LEU A 73 8.37 1.55 1.42
C LEU A 73 9.75 1.19 0.88
N THR A 74 10.29 0.10 1.40
CA THR A 74 11.52 -0.52 0.88
C THR A 74 11.20 -1.94 0.45
N LYS A 75 11.36 -2.21 -0.85
CA LYS A 75 11.22 -3.54 -1.44
C LYS A 75 12.25 -4.49 -0.84
N GLN A 76 11.84 -5.74 -0.59
CA GLN A 76 12.70 -6.82 -0.08
C GLN A 76 13.22 -7.69 -1.21
#